data_AF-A0A9P6NDU5-F1
#
_entry.id   AF-A0A9P6NDU5-F1
#
_cell.length_a   1.000
_cell.length_b   1.000
_cell.length_c   1.000
_cell.angle_alpha   90.00
_cell.angle_beta   90.00
_cell.angle_gamma   90.00
#
_symmetry.space_group_name_H-M   'P 1'
#
loop_
_entity.id
_entity.type
_entity.pdbx_description
1 polymer ?
#
loop_
_entity_poly.entity_id
_entity_poly.type
_entity_poly.pdbx_seq_one_letter_code
_entity_poly.pdbx_strand_id
1 'polypeptide(L)'
;NIYNADESGLCYCMPPNKVLATEQKAGVKGDKSRITYLLCANADGTHKLDPLVIGSSAKPKSFRGKPAHYYGFQYTSNKNAWMTGQIFGDWLQKLDYDFRKEGRKILLLLDNFPGHKAPVKTLNLTNIDVYFIPPNLTSHLQPCDAGIIAAWKAHY
;
A
#
# COMPACT_ATOMS: atom_id res chain seq x y z
N ASN A 1 -1.65 -19.28 7.27
CA ASN A 1 -1.54 -17.85 7.65
C ASN A 1 -0.50 -17.12 6.82
N ILE A 2 -0.72 -17.04 5.51
CA ILE A 2 0.16 -16.31 4.59
C ILE A 2 -0.55 -15.01 4.23
N TYR A 3 0.16 -13.90 4.34
CA TYR A 3 -0.28 -12.58 3.96
C TYR A 3 0.61 -12.05 2.84
N ASN A 4 0.03 -11.22 1.99
CA ASN A 4 0.76 -10.47 0.99
C ASN A 4 0.45 -9.00 1.18
N ALA A 5 1.48 -8.16 1.11
CA ALA A 5 1.34 -6.73 1.15
C ALA A 5 2.12 -6.08 0.01
N ASP A 6 1.57 -5.00 -0.52
CA ASP A 6 2.16 -4.27 -1.63
C ASP A 6 1.63 -2.82 -1.71
N GLU A 7 2.43 -1.93 -2.29
CA GLU A 7 2.11 -0.52 -2.42
C GLU A 7 1.62 -0.15 -3.82
N SER A 8 0.56 0.66 -3.87
CA SER A 8 0.13 1.30 -5.09
C SER A 8 -0.01 2.81 -4.95
N GLY A 9 0.58 3.53 -5.90
CA GLY A 9 0.28 4.94 -6.12
C GLY A 9 -1.00 5.12 -6.93
N LEU A 10 -1.86 6.04 -6.48
CA LEU A 10 -3.00 6.58 -7.23
C LEU A 10 -2.73 8.06 -7.50
N CYS A 11 -2.59 8.43 -8.76
CA CYS A 11 -2.54 9.83 -9.16
C CYS A 11 -3.96 10.31 -9.51
N TYR A 12 -4.66 10.84 -8.53
CA TYR A 12 -6.10 11.11 -8.61
C TYR A 12 -6.46 12.28 -9.55
N CYS A 13 -5.50 13.15 -9.87
CA CYS A 13 -5.69 14.22 -10.85
C CYS A 13 -5.17 13.86 -12.25
N MET A 14 -4.71 12.62 -12.49
CA MET A 14 -4.25 12.24 -13.83
C MET A 14 -5.45 12.04 -14.77
N PRO A 15 -5.43 12.66 -15.96
CA PRO A 15 -6.43 12.39 -16.99
C PRO A 15 -6.30 10.94 -17.51
N PRO A 16 -7.37 10.35 -18.07
CA PRO A 16 -7.33 9.00 -18.61
C PRO A 16 -6.31 8.87 -19.74
N ASN A 17 -5.58 7.75 -19.75
CA ASN A 17 -4.53 7.45 -20.74
C ASN A 17 -5.06 7.27 -22.17
N LYS A 18 -6.36 6.99 -22.32
CA LYS A 18 -7.03 6.86 -23.62
C LYS A 18 -8.30 7.68 -23.58
N VAL A 19 -8.42 8.59 -24.53
CA VAL A 19 -9.64 9.36 -24.77
C VAL A 19 -10.19 8.89 -26.11
N LEU A 20 -11.49 8.62 -26.19
CA LEU A 20 -12.16 8.48 -27.49
C LEU A 20 -12.16 9.86 -28.13
N ALA A 21 -11.21 10.09 -29.04
CA ALA A 21 -11.07 11.34 -29.76
C ALA A 21 -11.27 11.07 -31.24
N THR A 22 -12.16 11.84 -31.86
CA THR A 22 -12.38 11.86 -33.31
C THR A 22 -11.23 12.54 -34.07
N GLU A 23 -10.38 13.28 -33.37
CA GLU A 23 -9.22 13.98 -33.91
C GLU A 23 -8.00 13.86 -32.98
N GLN A 24 -6.79 14.02 -33.53
CA GLN A 24 -5.54 13.93 -32.77
C GLN A 24 -5.40 15.12 -31.81
N LYS A 25 -5.55 14.88 -30.50
CA LYS A 25 -5.33 15.89 -29.45
C LYS A 25 -3.92 15.80 -28.87
N ALA A 26 -3.31 16.95 -28.58
CA ALA A 26 -2.04 17.03 -27.87
C ALA A 26 -2.18 16.43 -26.45
N GLY A 27 -1.17 15.68 -26.00
CA GLY A 27 -1.16 15.06 -24.68
C GLY A 27 -1.24 16.12 -23.56
N VAL A 28 -2.21 15.97 -22.66
CA VAL A 28 -2.33 16.84 -21.49
C VAL A 28 -1.29 16.43 -20.45
N LYS A 29 -0.45 17.36 -19.98
CA LYS A 29 0.46 17.12 -18.86
C LYS A 29 -0.36 16.92 -17.60
N GLY A 30 -0.56 15.66 -17.21
CA GLY A 30 -1.36 15.29 -16.05
C GLY A 30 -0.79 15.82 -14.74
N ASP A 31 -1.68 16.25 -13.85
CA ASP A 31 -1.33 16.54 -12.47
C ASP A 31 -0.99 15.22 -11.76
N LYS A 32 0.26 15.14 -11.29
CA LYS A 32 0.82 13.96 -10.63
C LYS A 32 0.55 13.95 -9.12
N SER A 33 -0.41 14.73 -8.65
CA SER A 33 -0.92 14.66 -7.29
C SER A 33 -1.25 13.22 -6.93
N ARG A 34 -0.49 12.67 -5.97
CA ARG A 34 -0.44 11.24 -5.64
C ARG A 34 -0.92 11.02 -4.21
N ILE A 35 -1.62 9.90 -4.04
CA ILE A 35 -1.81 9.23 -2.75
C ILE A 35 -1.22 7.82 -2.91
N THR A 36 -0.55 7.31 -1.88
CA THR A 36 -0.06 5.91 -1.88
C THR A 36 -0.89 5.09 -0.92
N TYR A 37 -1.21 3.87 -1.32
CA TYR A 37 -1.92 2.88 -0.53
C TYR A 37 -0.99 1.70 -0.32
N LEU A 38 -0.80 1.27 0.92
CA LEU A 38 -0.29 -0.05 1.24
C LEU A 38 -1.49 -0.94 1.55
N LEU A 39 -1.66 -1.98 0.75
CA LEU A 39 -2.72 -2.97 0.90
C LEU A 39 -2.11 -4.25 1.47
N CYS A 40 -2.86 -4.95 2.32
CA CYS A 40 -2.44 -6.25 2.84
C CYS A 40 -3.65 -7.16 3.06
N ALA A 41 -3.55 -8.39 2.55
CA ALA A 41 -4.59 -9.40 2.69
C ALA A 41 -3.97 -10.79 2.87
N ASN A 42 -4.73 -11.70 3.47
CA ASN A 42 -4.34 -13.11 3.54
C ASN A 42 -4.56 -13.82 2.18
N ALA A 43 -3.91 -14.96 2.00
CA ALA A 43 -3.87 -15.69 0.73
C ALA A 43 -5.25 -16.09 0.16
N ASP A 44 -6.27 -16.30 1.00
CA ASP A 44 -7.63 -16.64 0.57
C ASP A 44 -8.57 -15.41 0.46
N GLY A 45 -8.08 -14.22 0.83
CA GLY A 45 -8.83 -12.96 0.77
C GLY A 45 -9.94 -12.79 1.83
N THR A 46 -10.10 -13.72 2.77
CA THR A 46 -11.12 -13.65 3.83
C THR A 46 -10.78 -12.62 4.90
N HIS A 47 -9.50 -12.28 5.06
CA HIS A 47 -9.02 -11.26 5.99
C HIS A 47 -8.20 -10.21 5.24
N LYS A 48 -8.72 -8.98 5.23
CA LYS A 48 -8.11 -7.80 4.63
C LYS A 48 -7.83 -6.80 5.74
N LEU A 49 -6.60 -6.31 5.82
CA LEU A 49 -6.24 -5.29 6.79
C LEU A 49 -6.68 -3.92 6.30
N ASP A 50 -6.98 -3.03 7.25
CA ASP A 50 -7.20 -1.62 6.96
C ASP A 50 -6.00 -1.05 6.18
N PRO A 51 -6.23 -0.43 5.01
CA PRO A 51 -5.14 0.06 4.19
C PRO A 51 -4.43 1.20 4.89
N LEU A 52 -3.11 1.31 4.66
CA LEU A 52 -2.35 2.48 5.07
C LEU A 52 -2.28 3.46 3.90
N VAL A 53 -2.85 4.64 4.12
CA VAL A 53 -2.90 5.73 3.15
C VAL A 53 -1.81 6.75 3.47
N ILE A 54 -1.01 7.09 2.47
CA ILE A 54 0.05 8.10 2.55
C ILE A 54 -0.31 9.26 1.64
N GLY A 55 -0.55 10.42 2.23
CA GLY A 55 -0.81 11.66 1.49
C GLY A 55 0.29 12.71 1.66
N SER A 56 0.12 13.85 0.99
CA SER A 56 1.05 14.98 1.06
C SER A 56 0.77 15.93 2.23
N SER A 57 -0.46 15.94 2.73
CA SER A 57 -0.92 16.84 3.80
C SER A 57 -1.07 16.12 5.12
N ALA A 58 -0.51 16.64 6.21
CA ALA A 58 -0.68 16.06 7.54
C ALA A 58 -2.13 16.12 8.05
N LYS A 59 -2.91 17.10 7.60
CA LYS A 59 -4.32 17.28 7.99
C LYS A 59 -5.17 17.56 6.73
N PRO A 60 -5.54 16.52 5.97
CA PRO A 60 -6.35 16.70 4.77
C PRO A 60 -7.72 17.30 5.09
N LYS A 61 -8.12 18.35 4.36
CA LYS A 61 -9.46 18.93 4.49
C LYS A 61 -10.56 17.92 4.14
N SER A 62 -10.26 16.95 3.28
CA SER A 62 -11.17 15.87 2.89
C SER A 62 -11.65 15.02 4.08
N PHE A 63 -10.90 14.99 5.18
CA PHE A 63 -11.28 14.20 6.36
C PHE A 63 -12.36 14.89 7.21
N ARG A 64 -12.67 16.17 6.94
CA ARG A 64 -13.72 16.95 7.64
C ARG A 64 -13.60 16.89 9.17
N GLY A 65 -12.36 16.92 9.68
CA GLY A 65 -12.06 16.88 11.11
C GLY A 65 -12.20 15.50 11.77
N LYS A 66 -12.57 14.45 11.01
CA LYS A 66 -12.63 13.07 11.53
C LYS A 66 -11.27 12.38 11.41
N PRO A 67 -10.92 11.47 12.34
CA PRO A 67 -9.70 10.69 12.23
C PRO A 67 -9.78 9.67 11.09
N ALA A 68 -8.64 9.25 10.54
CA ALA A 68 -8.59 8.32 9.41
C ALA A 68 -9.30 6.99 9.67
N HIS A 69 -9.16 6.43 10.88
CA HIS A 69 -9.80 5.17 11.26
C HIS A 69 -11.33 5.23 11.17
N TYR A 70 -11.94 6.43 11.26
CA TYR A 70 -13.38 6.60 11.06
C TYR A 70 -13.81 6.15 9.65
N TYR A 71 -12.93 6.27 8.67
CA TYR A 71 -13.16 5.90 7.29
C TYR A 71 -12.62 4.49 6.93
N GLY A 72 -12.19 3.71 7.94
CA GLY A 72 -11.69 2.35 7.73
C GLY A 72 -10.28 2.28 7.12
N PHE A 73 -9.42 3.27 7.39
CA PHE A 73 -8.03 3.23 6.97
C PHE A 73 -7.09 3.93 7.95
N GLN A 74 -5.80 3.57 7.88
CA GLN A 74 -4.73 4.26 8.59
C GLN A 74 -4.17 5.38 7.71
N TYR A 75 -3.70 6.48 8.31
CA TYR A 75 -3.17 7.61 7.54
C TYR A 75 -1.85 8.12 8.09
N THR A 76 -0.91 8.39 7.18
CA THR A 76 0.31 9.15 7.44
C THR A 76 0.59 10.10 6.29
N SER A 77 1.55 11.01 6.45
CA SER A 77 1.87 11.98 5.42
C SER A 77 3.35 12.30 5.35
N ASN A 78 3.83 12.52 4.14
CA ASN A 78 5.12 13.16 3.90
C ASN A 78 5.03 14.04 2.65
N LYS A 79 6.04 14.89 2.39
CA LYS A 79 5.99 15.88 1.31
C LYS A 79 5.65 15.31 -0.07
N ASN A 80 6.03 14.06 -0.34
CA ASN A 80 5.90 13.46 -1.66
C ASN A 80 4.71 12.49 -1.76
N ALA A 81 4.09 12.11 -0.64
CA ALA A 81 3.14 11.01 -0.53
C ALA A 81 3.70 9.62 -0.94
N TRP A 82 4.98 9.34 -0.64
CA TRP A 82 5.63 8.05 -0.97
C TRP A 82 5.78 7.15 0.24
N MET A 83 5.89 5.83 0.01
CA MET A 83 6.36 4.90 1.03
C MET A 83 7.82 5.18 1.38
N THR A 84 8.16 5.12 2.67
CA THR A 84 9.52 5.23 3.18
C THR A 84 9.80 4.07 4.13
N GLY A 85 11.07 3.73 4.34
CA GLY A 85 11.43 2.69 5.31
C GLY A 85 10.93 2.99 6.72
N GLN A 86 10.91 4.25 7.14
CA GLN A 86 10.33 4.61 8.45
C GLN A 86 8.83 4.31 8.52
N ILE A 87 8.05 4.75 7.52
CA ILE A 87 6.60 4.52 7.48
C ILE A 87 6.30 3.02 7.44
N PHE A 88 7.04 2.28 6.61
CA PHE A 88 6.89 0.84 6.51
C PHE A 88 7.25 0.14 7.82
N GLY A 89 8.34 0.56 8.48
CA GLY A 89 8.75 0.02 9.77
C GLY A 89 7.73 0.25 10.88
N ASP A 90 7.18 1.46 10.98
CA ASP A 90 6.15 1.80 11.96
C ASP A 90 4.88 0.94 11.75
N TRP A 91 4.49 0.76 10.48
CA TRP A 91 3.36 -0.10 10.11
C TRP A 91 3.63 -1.57 10.47
N LEU A 92 4.81 -2.10 10.13
CA LEU A 92 5.16 -3.49 10.38
C LEU A 92 5.26 -3.80 11.88
N GLN A 93 5.82 -2.88 12.67
CA GLN A 93 5.90 -3.03 14.12
C GLN A 93 4.51 -3.04 14.78
N LYS A 94 3.62 -2.14 14.33
CA LYS A 94 2.22 -2.14 14.78
C LYS A 94 1.52 -3.45 14.41
N LEU A 95 1.72 -3.94 13.18
CA LEU A 95 1.13 -5.18 12.73
C LEU A 95 1.59 -6.39 13.55
N ASP A 96 2.89 -6.48 13.87
CA ASP A 96 3.43 -7.55 14.72
C ASP A 96 2.82 -7.52 16.13
N TYR A 97 2.64 -6.33 16.68
CA TYR A 97 1.96 -6.15 17.96
C TYR A 97 0.49 -6.59 17.92
N ASP A 98 -0.24 -6.23 16.88
CA ASP A 98 -1.65 -6.60 16.71
C ASP A 98 -1.80 -8.12 16.57
N PHE A 99 -0.98 -8.78 15.74
CA PHE A 99 -0.99 -10.25 15.64
C PHE A 99 -0.51 -10.96 16.90
N ARG A 100 0.41 -10.35 17.67
CA ARG A 100 0.82 -10.89 18.98
C ARG A 100 -0.34 -10.90 19.96
N LYS A 101 -1.14 -9.83 20.01
CA LYS A 101 -2.36 -9.77 20.84
C LYS A 101 -3.37 -10.84 20.46
N GLU A 102 -3.48 -11.14 19.17
CA GLU A 102 -4.34 -12.22 18.66
C GLU A 102 -3.76 -13.63 18.88
N GLY A 103 -2.52 -13.74 19.40
CA GLY A 103 -1.83 -15.03 19.49
C GLY A 103 -1.53 -15.65 18.12
N ARG A 104 -1.52 -14.84 17.05
CA ARG A 104 -1.40 -15.30 15.66
C ARG A 104 0.03 -15.15 15.18
N LYS A 105 0.56 -16.20 14.55
CA LYS A 105 1.80 -16.12 13.75
C LYS A 105 1.48 -16.15 12.26
N ILE A 106 2.14 -15.30 11.49
CA ILE A 106 1.93 -15.16 10.06
C ILE A 106 3.24 -15.14 9.27
N LEU A 107 3.17 -15.51 8.00
CA LEU A 107 4.20 -15.24 7.01
C LEU A 107 3.73 -14.05 6.15
N LEU A 108 4.54 -12.99 6.06
CA LEU A 108 4.28 -11.82 5.23
C LEU A 108 5.17 -11.84 3.98
N LEU A 109 4.52 -11.89 2.81
CA LEU A 109 5.17 -11.85 1.50
C LEU A 109 5.25 -10.41 0.99
N LEU A 110 6.46 -9.95 0.68
CA LEU A 110 6.75 -8.59 0.18
C LEU A 110 7.56 -8.63 -1.11
N ASP A 111 7.49 -7.54 -1.87
CA ASP A 111 8.39 -7.31 -2.99
C ASP A 111 9.83 -7.01 -2.51
N ASN A 112 10.79 -6.97 -3.43
CA ASN A 112 12.20 -6.83 -3.09
C ASN A 112 12.64 -5.35 -2.92
N PHE A 113 11.71 -4.41 -2.67
CA PHE A 113 11.99 -2.98 -2.58
C PHE A 113 12.97 -2.67 -1.44
N PRO A 114 14.05 -1.87 -1.68
CA PRO A 114 15.04 -1.56 -0.66
C PRO A 114 14.48 -0.92 0.61
N GLY A 115 13.39 -0.14 0.50
CA GLY A 115 12.74 0.49 1.65
C GLY A 115 12.15 -0.51 2.64
N HIS A 116 11.81 -1.72 2.20
CA HIS A 116 11.27 -2.78 3.06
C HIS A 116 12.35 -3.53 3.81
N LYS A 117 13.55 -3.64 3.23
CA LYS A 117 14.64 -4.45 3.78
C LYS A 117 15.25 -3.86 5.04
N ALA A 118 15.42 -2.54 5.09
CA ALA A 118 16.07 -1.90 6.23
C ALA A 118 15.27 -2.11 7.53
N PRO A 119 13.95 -1.82 7.58
CA PRO A 119 13.14 -2.05 8.78
C PRO A 119 13.08 -3.51 9.20
N VAL A 120 12.93 -4.44 8.26
CA VAL A 120 12.85 -5.89 8.56
C VAL A 120 14.12 -6.40 9.24
N LYS A 121 15.29 -5.84 8.91
CA LYS A 121 16.55 -6.21 9.54
C LYS A 121 16.74 -5.64 10.95
N THR A 122 16.10 -4.50 11.25
CA THR A 122 16.30 -3.78 12.51
C THR A 122 15.21 -4.03 13.53
N LEU A 123 14.02 -4.44 13.10
CA LEU A 123 12.88 -4.69 13.97
C LEU A 123 12.96 -6.11 14.56
N ASN A 124 12.70 -6.22 15.85
CA ASN A 124 12.56 -7.50 16.54
C ASN A 124 11.11 -8.00 16.43
N LEU A 125 10.78 -8.60 15.28
CA LEU A 125 9.47 -9.20 15.03
C LEU A 125 9.37 -10.56 15.72
N THR A 126 8.20 -10.88 16.27
CA THR A 126 7.98 -12.09 17.08
C THR A 126 6.88 -12.99 16.54
N ASN A 127 5.95 -12.40 15.78
CA ASN A 127 4.75 -13.02 15.26
C ASN A 127 4.64 -12.90 13.74
N ILE A 128 5.49 -12.09 13.11
CA ILE A 128 5.59 -11.96 11.66
C ILE A 128 6.95 -12.44 11.18
N ASP A 129 6.94 -13.50 10.38
CA ASP A 129 8.07 -13.88 9.55
C ASP A 129 7.93 -13.17 8.19
N VAL A 130 8.99 -12.53 7.71
CA VAL A 130 8.95 -11.80 6.43
C VAL A 130 9.72 -12.57 5.36
N TYR A 131 9.09 -12.77 4.21
CA TYR A 131 9.71 -13.37 3.03
C TYR A 131 9.67 -12.40 1.85
N PHE A 132 10.85 -12.10 1.31
CA PHE A 132 11.00 -11.28 0.12
C PHE A 132 10.92 -12.16 -1.13
N ILE A 133 9.99 -11.83 -2.03
CA ILE A 133 9.86 -12.54 -3.30
C ILE A 133 11.11 -12.28 -4.17
N PRO A 134 11.67 -13.31 -4.84
CA PRO A 134 12.82 -13.13 -5.70
C PRO A 134 12.57 -12.09 -6.80
N PRO A 135 13.59 -11.31 -7.18
CA PRO A 135 13.47 -10.34 -8.26
C PRO A 135 13.07 -11.04 -9.58
N ASN A 136 12.31 -10.33 -10.43
CA ASN A 136 11.75 -10.80 -11.71
C ASN A 136 10.60 -11.82 -11.62
N LEU A 137 10.14 -12.19 -10.42
CA LEU A 137 8.93 -13.01 -10.24
C LEU A 137 7.73 -12.21 -9.72
N THR A 138 7.91 -10.93 -9.41
CA THR A 138 6.90 -10.04 -8.82
C THR A 138 5.60 -10.03 -9.64
N SER A 139 5.68 -9.73 -10.94
CA SER A 139 4.52 -9.70 -11.83
C SER A 139 3.82 -11.05 -12.04
N HIS A 140 4.48 -12.16 -11.70
CA HIS A 140 3.94 -13.51 -11.85
C HIS A 140 3.45 -14.12 -10.53
N LEU A 141 4.01 -13.70 -9.38
CA LEU A 141 3.82 -14.33 -8.08
C LEU A 141 3.29 -13.41 -6.99
N GLN A 142 3.22 -12.08 -7.16
CA GLN A 142 2.56 -11.18 -6.20
C GLN A 142 1.05 -11.15 -6.48
N PRO A 143 0.20 -11.66 -5.56
CA PRO A 143 -1.26 -11.54 -5.70
C PRO A 143 -1.74 -10.10 -5.81
N CYS A 144 -1.06 -9.17 -5.12
CA CYS A 144 -1.35 -7.75 -5.19
C CYS A 144 -1.22 -7.20 -6.62
N ASP A 145 -0.10 -7.47 -7.29
CA ASP A 145 0.14 -7.10 -8.69
C ASP A 145 -0.71 -7.91 -9.69
N ALA A 146 -1.03 -9.17 -9.37
CA ALA A 146 -1.75 -10.07 -10.27
C ALA A 146 -3.26 -9.76 -10.40
N GLY A 147 -3.81 -8.87 -9.59
CA GLY A 147 -5.20 -8.42 -9.77
C GLY A 147 -5.83 -7.62 -8.65
N ILE A 148 -5.36 -7.73 -7.40
CA ILE A 148 -5.98 -7.01 -6.27
C ILE A 148 -5.87 -5.50 -6.46
N ILE A 149 -4.68 -5.00 -6.81
CA ILE A 149 -4.46 -3.56 -7.05
C ILE A 149 -5.27 -3.08 -8.26
N ALA A 150 -5.30 -3.87 -9.34
CA ALA A 150 -6.06 -3.53 -10.54
C ALA A 150 -7.57 -3.45 -10.26
N ALA A 151 -8.12 -4.45 -9.56
CA ALA A 151 -9.52 -4.47 -9.15
C ALA A 151 -9.85 -3.31 -8.21
N TRP A 152 -8.98 -3.03 -7.23
CA TRP A 152 -9.16 -1.90 -6.31
C TRP A 152 -9.18 -0.56 -7.07
N LYS A 153 -8.26 -0.37 -8.04
CA LYS A 153 -8.24 0.83 -8.89
C LYS A 153 -9.44 0.94 -9.83
N ALA A 154 -10.04 -0.16 -10.25
CA ALA A 154 -11.23 -0.14 -11.11
C ALA A 154 -12.50 0.35 -10.40
N HIS A 155 -12.50 0.36 -9.06
CA HIS A 155 -13.58 0.92 -8.25
C HIS A 155 -13.37 2.41 -7.90
N TYR A 156 -12.32 3.04 -8.43
CA TYR A 156 -12.06 4.48 -8.35
C TYR A 156 -12.46 5.16 -9.66
#